data_AF-A0A2T0HJ67-F1
#
_entry.id   AF-A0A2T0HJ67-F1
#
_cell.length_a   1.000
_cell.length_b   1.000
_cell.length_c   1.000
_cell.angle_alpha   90.00
_cell.angle_beta   90.00
_cell.angle_gamma   90.00
#
_symmetry.space_group_name_H-M   'P 1'
#
loop_
_entity.id
_entity.type
_entity.pdbx_description
1 polymer ?
#
loop_
_entity_poly.entity_id
_entity_poly.type
_entity_poly.pdbx_seq_one_letter_code
_entity_poly.pdbx_strand_id
1 'polypeptide(L)'
;MEAPYTWHQGARCLNPRWPLTPSILIDELFSSWLVRTAHAHRCLPSTLTGIVWPGVQAWKVDLDRRHSWANMEVLSSLTGLKASSLLASTLWPIAQKLHPNGVTEQTTHLPWILPLGCRNRSHTGGLLCCPCCMTDPVPHYLLQYRLAWHTVCPRHRTLLIDRCLRCSSALQPNRLRPDSPLSMCHQCGQSLGDVSPEPIVTSALAFQSFADSASQSTALYGTASLSFSEWMSVARVMVSFLKNVTRNPTTKSQLFCQAMGVDLSQLKSSSLGLPFEYATPAERAGLLGQAWVIMQAGPERFLELAGEVELPVTMFPARGIGGSPILAQMVSVLVKHTRHTSGRPSLKQTREPPEVWRMWNRLQRRTHRNGIS
;
A
#
# COMPACT_ATOMS: atom_id res chain seq x y z
N MET A 1 -14.53 -15.96 11.13
CA MET A 1 -15.05 -15.93 9.76
C MET A 1 -13.86 -15.65 8.85
N GLU A 2 -13.59 -16.52 7.89
CA GLU A 2 -12.50 -16.35 6.92
C GLU A 2 -12.80 -15.15 6.00
N ALA A 3 -11.76 -14.57 5.38
CA ALA A 3 -11.96 -13.49 4.42
C ALA A 3 -12.74 -14.03 3.21
N PRO A 4 -13.70 -13.28 2.62
CA PRO A 4 -14.52 -13.76 1.51
C PRO A 4 -13.77 -13.85 0.17
N TYR A 5 -12.47 -13.59 0.16
CA TYR A 5 -11.60 -13.59 -1.01
C TYR A 5 -10.26 -14.24 -0.64
N THR A 6 -9.53 -14.66 -1.69
CA THR A 6 -8.16 -15.15 -1.59
C THR A 6 -7.41 -14.78 -2.85
N TRP A 7 -6.13 -14.44 -2.70
CA TRP A 7 -5.21 -14.12 -3.77
C TRP A 7 -4.42 -15.36 -4.23
N HIS A 8 -4.14 -16.30 -3.32
CA HIS A 8 -3.67 -17.65 -3.65
C HIS A 8 -3.99 -18.67 -2.55
N GLN A 9 -4.27 -19.91 -2.96
CA GLN A 9 -4.69 -21.04 -2.11
C GLN A 9 -3.57 -21.65 -1.25
N GLY A 10 -2.43 -20.98 -1.12
CA GLY A 10 -1.21 -21.60 -0.60
C GLY A 10 -0.70 -22.75 -1.49
N ALA A 11 0.23 -23.55 -0.97
CA ALA A 11 0.77 -24.71 -1.67
C ALA A 11 1.44 -25.69 -0.73
N ARG A 12 1.28 -26.99 -1.00
CA ARG A 12 1.94 -28.09 -0.29
C ARG A 12 3.15 -28.57 -1.09
N CYS A 13 4.23 -28.87 -0.38
CA CYS A 13 5.46 -29.43 -0.95
C CYS A 13 5.27 -30.89 -1.36
N LEU A 14 5.79 -31.27 -2.52
CA LEU A 14 5.83 -32.66 -2.99
C LEU A 14 7.29 -33.07 -3.19
N ASN A 15 7.75 -34.10 -2.48
CA ASN A 15 9.11 -34.63 -2.55
C ASN A 15 10.22 -33.55 -2.45
N PRO A 16 10.22 -32.70 -1.40
CA PRO A 16 11.20 -31.63 -1.27
C PRO A 16 12.61 -32.22 -1.05
N ARG A 17 13.63 -31.61 -1.68
CA ARG A 17 15.04 -31.91 -1.37
C ARG A 17 15.47 -31.25 -0.06
N TRP A 18 14.88 -30.11 0.27
CA TRP A 18 15.02 -29.47 1.56
C TRP A 18 14.12 -30.16 2.61
N PRO A 19 14.71 -30.83 3.61
CA PRO A 19 14.00 -31.78 4.47
C PRO A 19 12.91 -31.15 5.33
N LEU A 20 13.00 -29.86 5.65
CA LEU A 20 12.08 -29.15 6.55
C LEU A 20 11.32 -28.03 5.82
N THR A 21 10.95 -28.25 4.56
CA THR A 21 10.22 -27.24 3.78
C THR A 21 8.77 -27.13 4.25
N PRO A 22 8.34 -25.99 4.83
CA PRO A 22 6.95 -25.78 5.19
C PRO A 22 6.09 -25.52 3.95
N SER A 23 4.81 -25.87 4.02
CA SER A 23 3.82 -25.41 3.03
C SER A 23 3.71 -23.88 3.04
N ILE A 24 3.44 -23.30 1.88
CA ILE A 24 2.95 -21.92 1.76
C ILE A 24 1.52 -21.90 2.27
N LEU A 25 1.22 -21.04 3.25
CA LEU A 25 -0.16 -20.88 3.75
C LEU A 25 -1.00 -20.06 2.76
N ILE A 26 -2.32 -20.10 2.92
CA ILE A 26 -3.26 -19.31 2.11
C ILE A 26 -2.90 -17.82 2.26
N ASP A 27 -2.76 -17.14 1.13
CA ASP A 27 -2.38 -15.72 1.05
C ASP A 27 -1.08 -15.35 1.78
N GLU A 28 -0.22 -16.31 2.12
CA GLU A 28 1.08 -16.02 2.72
C GLU A 28 2.03 -15.36 1.73
N LEU A 29 2.61 -14.23 2.15
CA LEU A 29 3.58 -13.47 1.38
C LEU A 29 4.87 -14.28 1.16
N PHE A 30 5.42 -14.23 -0.06
CA PHE A 30 6.62 -14.99 -0.45
C PHE A 30 7.80 -14.83 0.52
N SER A 31 8.12 -13.58 0.89
CA SER A 31 9.18 -13.30 1.87
C SER A 31 8.88 -13.86 3.26
N SER A 32 7.61 -13.88 3.70
CA SER A 32 7.19 -14.52 4.96
C SER A 32 7.50 -16.01 4.93
N TRP A 33 7.09 -16.69 3.85
CA TRP A 33 7.34 -18.12 3.69
C TRP A 33 8.84 -18.45 3.61
N LEU A 34 9.65 -17.62 2.92
CA LEU A 34 11.10 -17.79 2.91
C LEU A 34 11.73 -17.66 4.30
N VAL A 35 11.28 -16.70 5.12
CA VAL A 35 11.74 -16.56 6.51
C VAL A 35 11.37 -17.80 7.32
N ARG A 36 10.12 -18.27 7.22
CA ARG A 36 9.69 -19.50 7.91
C ARG A 36 10.47 -20.74 7.47
N THR A 37 10.77 -20.84 6.18
CA THR A 37 11.58 -21.94 5.64
C THR A 37 13.01 -21.89 6.18
N ALA A 38 13.61 -20.69 6.29
CA ALA A 38 14.94 -20.53 6.86
C ALA A 38 14.96 -20.88 8.36
N HIS A 39 13.96 -20.44 9.11
CA HIS A 39 13.81 -20.74 10.54
C HIS A 39 13.62 -22.25 10.78
N ALA A 40 12.83 -22.93 9.93
CA ALA A 40 12.67 -24.38 9.98
C ALA A 40 14.01 -25.12 9.81
N HIS A 41 14.90 -24.60 8.96
CA HIS A 41 16.27 -25.10 8.76
C HIS A 41 17.30 -24.50 9.74
N ARG A 42 16.86 -23.76 10.76
CA ARG A 42 17.72 -23.11 11.77
C ARG A 42 18.81 -22.22 11.17
N CYS A 43 18.54 -21.58 10.03
CA CYS A 43 19.48 -20.72 9.34
C CYS A 43 18.92 -19.31 9.11
N LEU A 44 19.80 -18.37 8.77
CA LEU A 44 19.37 -17.02 8.43
C LEU A 44 18.68 -17.01 7.05
N PRO A 45 17.66 -16.16 6.84
CA PRO A 45 17.02 -16.02 5.54
C PRO A 45 18.01 -15.73 4.41
N SER A 46 19.09 -14.97 4.69
CA SER A 46 20.16 -14.70 3.72
C SER A 46 20.97 -15.94 3.37
N THR A 47 21.20 -16.84 4.33
CA THR A 47 21.91 -18.11 4.11
C THR A 47 21.09 -19.01 3.19
N LEU A 48 19.80 -19.16 3.48
CA LEU A 48 18.88 -19.94 2.66
C LEU A 48 18.82 -19.40 1.22
N THR A 49 18.55 -18.10 1.04
CA THR A 49 18.45 -17.51 -0.30
C THR A 49 19.78 -17.51 -1.05
N GLY A 50 20.91 -17.47 -0.36
CA GLY A 50 22.24 -17.54 -0.98
C GLY A 50 22.57 -18.90 -1.59
N ILE A 51 21.94 -19.98 -1.10
CA ILE A 51 22.03 -21.32 -1.71
C ILE A 51 21.23 -21.36 -3.02
N VAL A 52 20.06 -20.73 -3.05
CA VAL A 52 19.15 -20.72 -4.21
C VAL A 52 19.65 -19.79 -5.30
N TRP A 53 20.12 -18.60 -4.93
CA TRP A 53 20.59 -17.57 -5.85
C TRP A 53 21.99 -17.09 -5.45
N PRO A 54 23.04 -17.86 -5.80
CA PRO A 54 24.42 -17.55 -5.43
C PRO A 54 24.86 -16.16 -5.92
N GLY A 55 25.60 -15.44 -5.08
CA GLY A 55 26.09 -14.09 -5.38
C GLY A 55 25.04 -12.98 -5.31
N VAL A 56 23.76 -13.32 -5.19
CA VAL A 56 22.67 -12.33 -5.12
C VAL A 56 22.39 -11.90 -3.69
N GLN A 57 22.29 -10.58 -3.48
CA GLN A 57 21.89 -10.00 -2.20
C GLN A 57 20.36 -9.85 -2.14
N ALA A 58 19.63 -10.97 -2.15
CA ALA A 58 18.17 -11.04 -2.31
C ALA A 58 17.39 -10.15 -1.32
N TRP A 59 17.88 -10.03 -0.08
CA TRP A 59 17.25 -9.23 0.97
C TRP A 59 17.60 -7.74 0.95
N LYS A 60 18.35 -7.26 -0.06
CA LYS A 60 18.58 -5.82 -0.27
C LYS A 60 17.52 -5.13 -1.12
N VAL A 61 16.65 -5.93 -1.72
CA VAL A 61 15.54 -5.46 -2.56
C VAL A 61 14.22 -5.95 -1.98
N ASP A 62 13.11 -5.51 -2.55
CA ASP A 62 11.78 -6.01 -2.20
C ASP A 62 11.57 -7.37 -2.87
N LEU A 63 11.87 -8.45 -2.15
CA LEU A 63 11.86 -9.83 -2.67
C LEU A 63 10.45 -10.31 -3.05
N ASP A 64 9.41 -9.64 -2.55
CA ASP A 64 8.02 -9.92 -2.91
C ASP A 64 7.64 -9.38 -4.28
N ARG A 65 8.53 -8.62 -4.94
CA ARG A 65 8.37 -8.23 -6.34
C ARG A 65 9.04 -9.23 -7.27
N ARG A 66 8.65 -9.23 -8.55
CA ARG A 66 9.34 -10.03 -9.56
C ARG A 66 10.74 -9.48 -9.84
N HIS A 67 11.71 -10.38 -9.88
CA HIS A 67 13.08 -10.10 -10.30
C HIS A 67 13.53 -11.15 -11.31
N SER A 68 14.16 -10.74 -12.41
CA SER A 68 14.69 -11.64 -13.44
C SER A 68 15.67 -12.68 -12.89
N TRP A 69 16.49 -12.33 -11.91
CA TRP A 69 17.46 -13.24 -11.29
C TRP A 69 16.81 -14.27 -10.35
N ALA A 70 15.59 -14.01 -9.86
CA ALA A 70 14.90 -14.87 -8.90
C ALA A 70 14.21 -16.03 -9.63
N ASN A 71 15.01 -16.93 -10.19
CA ASN A 71 14.50 -18.09 -10.95
C ASN A 71 13.70 -19.03 -10.03
N MET A 72 12.39 -19.05 -10.21
CA MET A 72 11.46 -19.85 -9.41
C MET A 72 11.61 -21.36 -9.67
N GLU A 73 12.16 -21.79 -10.81
CA GLU A 73 12.38 -23.21 -11.10
C GLU A 73 13.49 -23.82 -10.23
N VAL A 74 14.54 -23.05 -9.94
CA VAL A 74 15.60 -23.48 -9.01
C VAL A 74 15.00 -23.74 -7.64
N LEU A 75 14.21 -22.77 -7.13
CA LEU A 75 13.57 -22.89 -5.83
C LEU A 75 12.52 -24.02 -5.80
N SER A 76 11.76 -24.19 -6.88
CA SER A 76 10.82 -25.29 -7.10
C SER A 76 11.50 -26.66 -6.95
N SER A 77 12.66 -26.85 -7.61
CA SER A 77 13.42 -28.10 -7.55
C SER A 77 13.94 -28.47 -6.15
N LEU A 78 14.17 -27.47 -5.29
CA LEU A 78 14.65 -27.67 -3.92
C LEU A 78 13.51 -27.91 -2.93
N THR A 79 12.40 -27.21 -3.13
CA THR A 79 11.28 -27.12 -2.17
C THR A 79 10.12 -28.06 -2.49
N GLY A 80 10.10 -28.65 -3.69
CA GLY A 80 8.97 -29.46 -4.15
C GLY A 80 7.69 -28.66 -4.37
N LEU A 81 7.76 -27.32 -4.42
CA LEU A 81 6.64 -26.43 -4.71
C LEU A 81 6.65 -26.07 -6.19
N LYS A 82 5.48 -25.98 -6.83
CA LYS A 82 5.39 -25.53 -8.23
C LYS A 82 5.90 -24.08 -8.34
N ALA A 83 6.66 -23.79 -9.39
CA ALA A 83 7.12 -22.44 -9.70
C ALA A 83 5.97 -21.42 -9.80
N SER A 84 4.82 -21.84 -10.33
CA SER A 84 3.60 -21.03 -10.38
C SER A 84 3.04 -20.70 -8.99
N SER A 85 3.11 -21.62 -8.02
CA SER A 85 2.70 -21.37 -6.64
C SER A 85 3.64 -20.40 -5.92
N LEU A 86 4.95 -20.53 -6.15
CA LEU A 86 5.94 -19.57 -5.65
C LEU A 86 5.67 -18.18 -6.21
N LEU A 87 5.47 -18.06 -7.53
CA LEU A 87 5.14 -16.80 -8.18
C LEU A 87 3.81 -16.20 -7.68
N ALA A 88 2.80 -17.04 -7.42
CA ALA A 88 1.50 -16.62 -6.90
C ALA A 88 1.57 -16.01 -5.50
N SER A 89 2.55 -16.42 -4.68
CA SER A 89 2.81 -15.83 -3.35
C SER A 89 3.58 -14.50 -3.39
N THR A 90 4.01 -14.05 -4.58
CA THR A 90 4.62 -12.72 -4.78
C THR A 90 3.55 -11.69 -5.13
N LEU A 91 3.92 -10.41 -5.13
CA LEU A 91 3.05 -9.31 -5.57
C LEU A 91 2.91 -9.22 -7.10
N TRP A 92 3.61 -10.06 -7.87
CA TRP A 92 3.63 -9.99 -9.33
C TRP A 92 2.24 -10.15 -9.97
N PRO A 93 1.43 -11.18 -9.65
CA PRO A 93 0.11 -11.34 -10.28
C PRO A 93 -0.81 -10.14 -10.01
N ILE A 94 -0.73 -9.56 -8.81
CA ILE A 94 -1.53 -8.40 -8.43
C ILE A 94 -1.05 -7.14 -9.14
N ALA A 95 0.27 -6.95 -9.24
CA ALA A 95 0.84 -5.83 -9.97
C ALA A 95 0.40 -5.84 -11.44
N GLN A 96 0.35 -7.03 -12.07
CA GLN A 96 -0.17 -7.17 -13.45
C GLN A 96 -1.66 -6.80 -13.56
N LYS A 97 -2.49 -7.19 -12.59
CA LYS A 97 -3.91 -6.80 -12.54
C LYS A 97 -4.10 -5.30 -12.36
N LEU A 98 -3.26 -4.65 -11.54
CA LEU A 98 -3.34 -3.21 -11.27
C LEU A 98 -2.82 -2.36 -12.44
N HIS A 99 -1.81 -2.86 -13.14
CA HIS A 99 -1.03 -2.09 -14.12
C HIS A 99 -0.82 -2.90 -15.42
N PRO A 100 -1.88 -3.28 -16.14
CA PRO A 100 -1.79 -4.20 -17.29
C PRO A 100 -0.88 -3.68 -18.42
N ASN A 101 -0.71 -2.36 -18.53
CA ASN A 101 0.02 -1.71 -19.63
C ASN A 101 1.42 -1.19 -19.24
N GLY A 102 1.94 -1.46 -18.03
CA GLY A 102 3.07 -0.66 -17.53
C GLY A 102 3.93 -1.21 -16.38
N VAL A 103 3.87 -2.50 -16.04
CA VAL A 103 4.82 -3.04 -15.05
C VAL A 103 6.09 -3.53 -15.73
N THR A 104 7.19 -2.80 -15.54
CA THR A 104 8.53 -3.35 -15.70
C THR A 104 9.10 -3.75 -14.34
N GLU A 105 10.01 -4.72 -14.32
CA GLU A 105 10.67 -5.16 -13.08
C GLU A 105 11.38 -4.00 -12.35
N GLN A 106 11.75 -2.95 -13.09
CA GLN A 106 12.50 -1.79 -12.61
C GLN A 106 11.63 -0.63 -12.10
N THR A 107 10.30 -0.72 -12.22
CA THR A 107 9.41 0.39 -11.84
C THR A 107 9.54 0.68 -10.33
N THR A 108 10.11 1.82 -9.95
CA THR A 108 10.46 2.07 -8.53
C THR A 108 9.23 2.30 -7.65
N HIS A 109 8.17 2.90 -8.21
CA HIS A 109 6.91 3.14 -7.51
C HIS A 109 5.77 2.48 -8.28
N LEU A 110 5.11 1.51 -7.63
CA LEU A 110 3.91 0.87 -8.14
C LEU A 110 2.73 1.41 -7.32
N PRO A 111 1.85 2.25 -7.90
CA PRO A 111 0.67 2.70 -7.20
C PRO A 111 -0.10 1.52 -6.62
N TRP A 112 -0.61 1.70 -5.41
CA TRP A 112 -1.32 0.68 -4.62
C TRP A 112 -0.50 -0.47 -4.05
N ILE A 113 0.81 -0.54 -4.30
CA ILE A 113 1.72 -1.48 -3.63
C ILE A 113 2.54 -0.72 -2.60
N LEU A 114 2.54 -1.17 -1.35
CA LEU A 114 3.31 -0.54 -0.27
C LEU A 114 4.81 -0.78 -0.49
N PRO A 115 5.63 0.28 -0.58
CA PRO A 115 7.07 0.14 -0.74
C PRO A 115 7.73 -0.20 0.59
N LEU A 116 8.64 -1.19 0.59
CA LEU A 116 9.45 -1.47 1.78
C LEU A 116 10.45 -0.34 2.09
N GLY A 117 10.96 0.33 1.04
CA GLY A 117 12.03 1.32 1.18
C GLY A 117 13.31 0.67 1.70
N CYS A 118 13.79 -0.34 0.97
CA CYS A 118 14.97 -1.13 1.31
C CYS A 118 16.26 -0.29 1.20
N ARG A 119 17.11 -0.40 2.22
CA ARG A 119 18.49 0.11 2.23
C ARG A 119 19.37 -0.94 2.89
N ASN A 120 20.25 -1.57 2.12
CA ASN A 120 20.89 -2.82 2.54
C ASN A 120 19.82 -3.82 3.00
N ARG A 121 20.06 -4.59 4.06
CA ARG A 121 19.16 -5.65 4.56
C ARG A 121 18.02 -5.13 5.44
N SER A 122 17.93 -3.81 5.63
CA SER A 122 16.87 -3.18 6.39
C SER A 122 15.90 -2.44 5.48
N HIS A 123 14.69 -2.24 5.97
CA HIS A 123 13.68 -1.48 5.27
C HIS A 123 12.97 -0.52 6.22
N THR A 124 12.39 0.54 5.66
CA THR A 124 11.89 1.70 6.43
C THR A 124 10.40 1.59 6.77
N GLY A 125 9.69 0.65 6.15
CA GLY A 125 8.28 0.34 6.41
C GLY A 125 7.74 -0.69 5.41
N GLY A 126 6.47 -0.51 5.03
CA GLY A 126 5.81 -1.20 3.92
C GLY A 126 5.26 -2.59 4.22
N LEU A 127 5.73 -3.24 5.29
CA LEU A 127 5.18 -4.50 5.79
C LEU A 127 4.21 -4.23 6.94
N LEU A 128 3.06 -4.90 6.89
CA LEU A 128 1.98 -4.75 7.86
C LEU A 128 1.58 -6.10 8.44
N CYS A 129 1.06 -6.10 9.66
CA CYS A 129 0.40 -7.27 10.22
C CYS A 129 -0.82 -6.90 11.06
N CYS A 130 -1.67 -7.90 11.29
CA CYS A 130 -2.70 -7.84 12.31
C CYS A 130 -2.12 -8.37 13.62
N PRO A 131 -2.18 -7.62 14.74
CA PRO A 131 -1.71 -8.10 16.04
C PRO A 131 -2.35 -9.44 16.43
N CYS A 132 -3.66 -9.59 16.24
CA CYS A 132 -4.37 -10.82 16.56
C CYS A 132 -4.02 -12.00 15.63
N CYS A 133 -3.66 -11.78 14.35
CA CYS A 133 -3.16 -12.87 13.50
C CYS A 133 -1.75 -13.30 13.94
N MET A 134 -0.97 -12.41 14.53
CA MET A 134 0.36 -12.74 15.04
C MET A 134 0.32 -13.59 16.32
N THR A 135 -0.84 -13.76 16.95
CA THR A 135 -1.02 -14.70 18.06
C THR A 135 -1.45 -16.10 17.61
N ASP A 136 -1.67 -16.31 16.32
CA ASP A 136 -2.01 -17.63 15.78
C ASP A 136 -0.84 -18.62 15.95
N PRO A 137 -1.10 -19.95 15.94
CA PRO A 137 -0.06 -20.96 16.12
C PRO A 137 1.09 -20.87 15.11
N VAL A 138 0.80 -20.42 13.89
CA VAL A 138 1.80 -20.21 12.83
C VAL A 138 1.72 -18.75 12.37
N PRO A 139 2.44 -17.83 13.03
CA PRO A 139 2.44 -16.42 12.64
C PRO A 139 3.11 -16.25 11.27
N HIS A 140 2.44 -15.51 10.40
CA HIS A 140 2.89 -15.24 9.03
C HIS A 140 2.38 -13.87 8.58
N TYR A 141 3.05 -13.31 7.56
CA TYR A 141 2.63 -12.06 6.94
C TYR A 141 1.81 -12.37 5.69
N LEU A 142 0.68 -11.68 5.58
CA LEU A 142 -0.27 -11.87 4.49
C LEU A 142 0.04 -10.96 3.32
N LEU A 143 -0.15 -11.48 2.11
CA LEU A 143 0.15 -10.80 0.86
C LEU A 143 -0.72 -9.56 0.65
N GLN A 144 -2.00 -9.62 0.98
CA GLN A 144 -2.92 -8.50 0.87
C GLN A 144 -2.51 -7.30 1.76
N TYR A 145 -1.79 -7.53 2.85
CA TYR A 145 -1.33 -6.44 3.72
C TYR A 145 -0.21 -5.60 3.10
N ARG A 146 0.35 -6.02 1.96
CA ARG A 146 1.24 -5.19 1.12
C ARG A 146 0.47 -4.30 0.13
N LEU A 147 -0.85 -4.44 0.05
CA LEU A 147 -1.72 -3.64 -0.83
C LEU A 147 -2.18 -2.40 -0.07
N ALA A 148 -2.02 -1.22 -0.68
CA ALA A 148 -2.18 0.04 0.05
C ALA A 148 -3.62 0.34 0.49
N TRP A 149 -4.61 -0.33 -0.12
CA TRP A 149 -6.02 -0.26 0.31
C TRP A 149 -6.34 -1.17 1.51
N HIS A 150 -5.43 -2.08 1.87
CA HIS A 150 -5.54 -2.86 3.09
C HIS A 150 -5.04 -2.05 4.28
N THR A 151 -5.99 -1.73 5.17
CA THR A 151 -5.72 -1.01 6.42
C THR A 151 -6.32 -1.71 7.63
N VAL A 152 -7.28 -2.60 7.41
CA VAL A 152 -8.01 -3.33 8.45
C VAL A 152 -7.90 -4.83 8.19
N CYS A 153 -7.67 -5.60 9.24
CA CYS A 153 -7.77 -7.05 9.16
C CYS A 153 -9.24 -7.46 8.93
N PRO A 154 -9.61 -8.14 7.83
CA PRO A 154 -11.00 -8.54 7.59
C PRO A 154 -11.52 -9.56 8.61
N ARG A 155 -10.64 -10.40 9.16
CA ARG A 155 -10.98 -11.43 10.16
C ARG A 155 -11.23 -10.85 11.55
N HIS A 156 -10.35 -9.97 12.03
CA HIS A 156 -10.38 -9.45 13.40
C HIS A 156 -10.96 -8.05 13.52
N ARG A 157 -11.22 -7.37 12.39
CA ARG A 157 -11.74 -6.00 12.33
C ARG A 157 -10.95 -5.02 13.20
N THR A 158 -9.63 -5.15 13.18
CA THR A 158 -8.68 -4.23 13.81
C THR A 158 -7.84 -3.54 12.75
N LEU A 159 -7.44 -2.31 13.03
CA LEU A 159 -6.42 -1.64 12.23
C LEU A 159 -5.13 -2.47 12.21
N LEU A 160 -4.49 -2.56 11.05
CA LEU A 160 -3.19 -3.20 10.89
C LEU A 160 -2.09 -2.31 11.49
N ILE A 161 -1.02 -2.92 11.99
CA ILE A 161 0.18 -2.22 12.45
C ILE A 161 1.29 -2.34 11.40
N ASP A 162 2.08 -1.28 11.24
CA ASP A 162 3.24 -1.23 10.33
C ASP A 162 4.58 -1.10 11.09
N ARG A 163 4.52 -1.02 12.41
CA ARG A 163 5.66 -0.85 13.33
C ARG A 163 5.41 -1.57 14.64
N CYS A 164 6.50 -1.93 15.32
CA CYS A 164 6.41 -2.39 16.71
C CYS A 164 5.96 -1.24 17.61
N LEU A 165 4.92 -1.44 18.42
CA LEU A 165 4.39 -0.39 19.29
C LEU A 165 5.30 -0.04 20.47
N ARG A 166 6.28 -0.89 20.80
CA ARG A 166 7.23 -0.63 21.90
C ARG A 166 8.43 0.19 21.47
N CYS A 167 9.02 -0.12 20.31
CA CYS A 167 10.27 0.52 19.86
C CYS A 167 10.14 1.28 18.53
N SER A 168 8.95 1.32 17.94
CA SER A 168 8.65 2.00 16.66
C SER A 168 9.45 1.51 15.44
N SER A 169 10.22 0.43 15.60
CA SER A 169 10.93 -0.20 14.48
C SER A 169 9.95 -0.78 13.47
N ALA A 170 10.27 -0.63 12.18
CA ALA A 170 9.49 -1.27 11.11
C ALA A 170 9.50 -2.79 11.29
N LEU A 171 8.45 -3.46 10.81
CA LEU A 171 8.37 -4.92 10.84
C LEU A 171 9.38 -5.49 9.84
N GLN A 172 10.37 -6.26 10.30
CA GLN A 172 11.46 -6.81 9.46
C GLN A 172 11.72 -8.28 9.87
N PRO A 173 10.81 -9.21 9.54
CA PRO A 173 10.93 -10.61 9.96
C PRO A 173 12.19 -11.28 9.41
N ASN A 174 12.73 -10.80 8.28
CA ASN A 174 13.98 -11.28 7.69
C ASN A 174 15.23 -11.05 8.57
N ARG A 175 15.11 -10.22 9.61
CA ARG A 175 16.18 -9.92 10.57
C ARG A 175 16.00 -10.63 11.91
N LEU A 176 14.94 -11.43 12.06
CA LEU A 176 14.78 -12.26 13.24
C LEU A 176 15.88 -13.31 13.33
N ARG A 177 16.16 -13.74 14.56
CA ARG A 177 17.01 -14.91 14.78
C ARG A 177 16.23 -16.17 14.38
N PRO A 178 16.90 -17.24 13.90
CA PRO A 178 16.22 -18.44 13.40
C PRO A 178 15.32 -19.16 14.42
N ASP A 179 15.53 -18.92 15.71
CA ASP A 179 14.74 -19.45 16.84
C ASP A 179 13.57 -18.54 17.26
N SER A 180 13.51 -17.31 16.74
CA SER A 180 12.49 -16.33 17.10
C SER A 180 11.25 -16.47 16.20
N PRO A 181 10.02 -16.47 16.77
CA PRO A 181 8.81 -16.52 15.97
C PRO A 181 8.59 -15.21 15.21
N LEU A 182 7.90 -15.30 14.07
CA LEU A 182 7.59 -14.14 13.20
C LEU A 182 6.70 -13.09 13.88
N SER A 183 6.05 -13.48 14.97
CA SER A 183 5.22 -12.63 15.83
C SER A 183 6.03 -11.69 16.73
N MET A 184 7.36 -11.69 16.65
CA MET A 184 8.23 -10.87 17.51
C MET A 184 8.86 -9.71 16.73
N CYS A 185 9.12 -8.62 17.45
CA CYS A 185 9.90 -7.53 16.91
C CYS A 185 11.38 -7.92 16.80
N HIS A 186 11.95 -7.83 15.60
CA HIS A 186 13.37 -8.10 15.36
C HIS A 186 14.34 -7.23 16.18
N GLN A 187 13.91 -6.04 16.62
CA GLN A 187 14.77 -5.07 17.28
C GLN A 187 14.70 -5.16 18.81
N CYS A 188 13.49 -5.23 19.39
CA CYS A 188 13.32 -5.20 20.86
C CYS A 188 12.82 -6.53 21.45
N GLY A 189 12.46 -7.50 20.61
CA GLY A 189 11.92 -8.79 21.06
C GLY A 189 10.52 -8.71 21.68
N GLN A 190 9.80 -7.59 21.61
CA GLN A 190 8.41 -7.55 22.05
C GLN A 190 7.50 -8.33 21.08
N SER A 191 6.49 -9.01 21.62
CA SER A 191 5.39 -9.58 20.82
C SER A 191 4.66 -8.48 20.04
N LEU A 192 4.35 -8.77 18.78
CA LEU A 192 3.53 -7.92 17.91
C LEU A 192 2.02 -8.10 18.17
N GLY A 193 1.64 -9.13 18.92
CA GLY A 193 0.24 -9.42 19.26
C GLY A 193 -0.28 -8.73 20.53
N ASP A 194 0.62 -8.16 21.33
CA ASP A 194 0.31 -7.52 22.61
C ASP A 194 -0.08 -6.04 22.40
N VAL A 195 -1.26 -5.83 21.82
CA VAL A 195 -1.71 -4.51 21.34
C VAL A 195 -3.21 -4.32 21.61
N SER A 196 -3.57 -3.14 22.12
CA SER A 196 -4.97 -2.69 22.14
C SER A 196 -5.40 -2.28 20.73
N PRO A 197 -6.46 -2.88 20.16
CA PRO A 197 -6.90 -2.58 18.80
C PRO A 197 -7.37 -1.12 18.69
N GLU A 198 -6.90 -0.42 17.65
CA GLU A 198 -7.43 0.90 17.29
C GLU A 198 -8.78 0.78 16.58
N PRO A 199 -9.70 1.75 16.77
CA PRO A 199 -10.98 1.75 16.10
C PRO A 199 -10.81 1.81 14.58
N ILE A 200 -11.64 1.06 13.86
CA ILE A 200 -11.63 1.02 12.40
C ILE A 200 -12.44 2.17 11.79
N VAL A 201 -12.07 2.55 10.57
CA VAL A 201 -12.91 3.39 9.71
C VAL A 201 -13.79 2.47 8.87
N THR A 202 -15.09 2.39 9.19
CA THR A 202 -16.02 1.45 8.55
C THR A 202 -16.09 1.61 7.03
N SER A 203 -16.11 2.86 6.53
CA SER A 203 -16.10 3.13 5.08
C SER A 203 -14.81 2.68 4.41
N ALA A 204 -13.68 2.67 5.11
CA ALA A 204 -12.41 2.14 4.60
C ALA A 204 -12.44 0.62 4.48
N LEU A 205 -13.06 -0.07 5.44
CA LEU A 205 -13.28 -1.53 5.35
C LEU A 205 -14.25 -1.87 4.19
N ALA A 206 -15.27 -1.04 3.96
CA ALA A 206 -16.17 -1.18 2.81
C ALA A 206 -15.42 -0.99 1.48
N PHE A 207 -14.61 0.05 1.36
CA PHE A 207 -13.69 0.25 0.22
C PHE A 207 -12.83 -1.00 -0.01
N GLN A 208 -12.18 -1.49 1.05
CA GLN A 208 -11.27 -2.62 0.98
C GLN A 208 -12.00 -3.88 0.47
N SER A 209 -13.15 -4.18 1.05
CA SER A 209 -13.97 -5.35 0.68
C SER A 209 -14.46 -5.26 -0.77
N PHE A 210 -14.86 -4.06 -1.22
CA PHE A 210 -15.25 -3.84 -2.60
C PHE A 210 -14.07 -4.01 -3.56
N ALA A 211 -12.92 -3.41 -3.26
CA ALA A 211 -11.71 -3.53 -4.08
C ALA A 211 -11.25 -4.99 -4.22
N ASP A 212 -11.29 -5.76 -3.13
CA ASP A 212 -10.92 -7.17 -3.15
C ASP A 212 -11.88 -8.00 -4.02
N SER A 213 -13.19 -7.72 -3.94
CA SER A 213 -14.20 -8.38 -4.79
C SER A 213 -14.04 -7.99 -6.26
N ALA A 214 -13.84 -6.70 -6.53
CA ALA A 214 -13.61 -6.16 -7.87
C ALA A 214 -12.32 -6.68 -8.52
N SER A 215 -11.38 -7.26 -7.75
CA SER A 215 -10.18 -7.89 -8.32
C SER A 215 -10.46 -9.20 -9.09
N GLN A 216 -11.67 -9.74 -8.93
CA GLN A 216 -12.14 -10.98 -9.54
C GLN A 216 -13.28 -10.76 -10.56
N SER A 217 -13.79 -9.53 -10.68
CA SER A 217 -14.92 -9.19 -11.55
C SER A 217 -14.77 -7.79 -12.16
N THR A 218 -15.72 -7.39 -13.00
CA THR A 218 -15.84 -5.99 -13.42
C THR A 218 -16.55 -5.19 -12.32
N ALA A 219 -16.16 -3.93 -12.13
CA ALA A 219 -16.77 -3.03 -11.16
C ALA A 219 -17.67 -2.01 -11.87
N LEU A 220 -18.80 -1.66 -11.27
CA LEU A 220 -19.65 -0.57 -11.76
C LEU A 220 -19.29 0.75 -11.08
N TYR A 221 -19.33 1.84 -11.85
CA TYR A 221 -19.26 3.21 -11.34
C TYR A 221 -20.27 4.07 -12.12
N GLY A 222 -21.42 4.34 -11.49
CA GLY A 222 -22.61 4.80 -12.21
C GLY A 222 -23.07 3.74 -13.21
N THR A 223 -23.27 4.15 -14.46
CA THR A 223 -23.59 3.23 -15.58
C THR A 223 -22.36 2.62 -16.25
N ALA A 224 -21.15 3.09 -15.92
CA ALA A 224 -19.91 2.63 -16.53
C ALA A 224 -19.45 1.30 -15.92
N SER A 225 -19.09 0.36 -16.79
CA SER A 225 -18.44 -0.90 -16.42
C SER A 225 -16.93 -0.75 -16.55
N LEU A 226 -16.20 -0.93 -15.44
CA LEU A 226 -14.77 -0.66 -15.33
C LEU A 226 -14.01 -1.95 -14.97
N SER A 227 -12.91 -2.21 -15.67
CA SER A 227 -11.92 -3.20 -15.22
C SER A 227 -11.37 -2.83 -13.84
N PHE A 228 -10.80 -3.82 -13.14
CA PHE A 228 -10.17 -3.59 -11.83
C PHE A 228 -9.12 -2.45 -11.88
N SER A 229 -8.27 -2.41 -12.91
CA SER A 229 -7.27 -1.34 -13.07
C SER A 229 -7.89 0.04 -13.28
N GLU A 230 -8.99 0.14 -14.03
CA GLU A 230 -9.68 1.41 -14.27
C GLU A 230 -10.38 1.91 -13.01
N TRP A 231 -11.08 1.03 -12.29
CA TRP A 231 -11.71 1.37 -11.01
C TRP A 231 -10.67 1.82 -9.97
N MET A 232 -9.55 1.11 -9.87
CA MET A 232 -8.42 1.49 -9.01
C MET A 232 -7.77 2.81 -9.44
N SER A 233 -7.83 3.17 -10.72
CA SER A 233 -7.39 4.47 -11.22
C SER A 233 -8.32 5.60 -10.78
N VAL A 234 -9.64 5.38 -10.84
CA VAL A 234 -10.64 6.32 -10.30
C VAL A 234 -10.44 6.54 -8.80
N ALA A 235 -10.32 5.44 -8.04
CA ALA A 235 -10.05 5.52 -6.61
C ALA A 235 -8.75 6.30 -6.30
N ARG A 236 -7.73 6.14 -7.14
CA ARG A 236 -6.44 6.81 -6.94
C ARG A 236 -6.58 8.32 -7.10
N VAL A 237 -7.40 8.73 -8.06
CA VAL A 237 -7.71 10.14 -8.30
C VAL A 237 -8.48 10.72 -7.11
N MET A 238 -9.48 10.01 -6.57
CA MET A 238 -10.23 10.46 -5.38
C MET A 238 -9.33 10.61 -4.14
N VAL A 239 -8.50 9.61 -3.87
CA VAL A 239 -7.51 9.69 -2.78
C VAL A 239 -6.57 10.88 -2.97
N SER A 240 -6.12 11.14 -4.20
CA SER A 240 -5.23 12.26 -4.49
C SER A 240 -5.92 13.62 -4.37
N PHE A 241 -7.18 13.72 -4.78
CA PHE A 241 -8.03 14.89 -4.55
C PHE A 241 -8.15 15.18 -3.05
N LEU A 242 -8.53 14.19 -2.24
CA LEU A 242 -8.66 14.35 -0.78
C LEU A 242 -7.34 14.76 -0.11
N LYS A 243 -6.21 14.21 -0.58
CA LYS A 243 -4.88 14.66 -0.13
C LYS A 243 -4.61 16.13 -0.48
N ASN A 244 -5.07 16.61 -1.64
CA ASN A 244 -4.94 18.01 -2.02
C ASN A 244 -5.84 18.91 -1.18
N VAL A 245 -7.10 18.49 -0.92
CA VAL A 245 -8.02 19.19 -0.01
C VAL A 245 -7.41 19.36 1.38
N THR A 246 -6.80 18.28 1.91
CA THR A 246 -6.16 18.31 3.23
C THR A 246 -4.93 19.23 3.26
N ARG A 247 -4.18 19.33 2.16
CA ARG A 247 -2.92 20.11 2.10
C ARG A 247 -3.13 21.58 1.78
N ASN A 248 -4.09 21.87 0.90
CA ASN A 248 -4.38 23.21 0.39
C ASN A 248 -5.91 23.40 0.36
N PRO A 249 -6.57 23.50 1.53
CA PRO A 249 -8.01 23.65 1.57
C PRO A 249 -8.41 24.98 0.92
N THR A 250 -9.41 24.92 0.05
CA THR A 250 -10.09 26.09 -0.51
C THR A 250 -11.56 26.05 -0.11
N THR A 251 -12.21 27.21 -0.02
CA THR A 251 -13.65 27.30 0.29
C THR A 251 -14.48 26.40 -0.62
N LYS A 252 -14.23 26.42 -1.94
CA LYS A 252 -14.94 25.59 -2.91
C LYS A 252 -14.72 24.08 -2.66
N SER A 253 -13.48 23.67 -2.35
CA SER A 253 -13.20 22.26 -2.04
C SER A 253 -13.84 21.78 -0.73
N GLN A 254 -13.95 22.66 0.27
CA GLN A 254 -14.62 22.33 1.53
C GLN A 254 -16.13 22.22 1.34
N LEU A 255 -16.73 23.14 0.58
CA LEU A 255 -18.15 23.08 0.20
C LEU A 255 -18.46 21.80 -0.59
N PHE A 256 -17.61 21.44 -1.56
CA PHE A 256 -17.73 20.18 -2.28
C PHE A 256 -17.70 18.97 -1.34
N CYS A 257 -16.70 18.88 -0.46
CA CYS A 257 -16.59 17.78 0.50
C CYS A 257 -17.80 17.70 1.43
N GLN A 258 -18.28 18.84 1.94
CA GLN A 258 -19.47 18.91 2.79
C GLN A 258 -20.72 18.41 2.04
N ALA A 259 -20.94 18.87 0.80
CA ALA A 259 -22.07 18.46 -0.02
C ALA A 259 -22.04 16.96 -0.41
N MET A 260 -20.83 16.39 -0.54
CA MET A 260 -20.63 14.95 -0.77
C MET A 260 -20.77 14.10 0.50
N GLY A 261 -20.89 14.71 1.70
CA GLY A 261 -20.92 13.99 2.97
C GLY A 261 -19.55 13.47 3.42
N VAL A 262 -18.46 14.06 2.93
CA VAL A 262 -17.09 13.72 3.33
C VAL A 262 -16.80 14.29 4.72
N ASP A 263 -16.42 13.42 5.65
CA ASP A 263 -15.96 13.79 6.98
C ASP A 263 -14.47 14.17 6.95
N LEU A 264 -14.21 15.47 6.87
CA LEU A 264 -12.85 16.03 6.85
C LEU A 264 -12.08 15.76 8.15
N SER A 265 -12.74 15.48 9.28
CA SER A 265 -12.06 15.18 10.54
C SER A 265 -11.30 13.85 10.52
N GLN A 266 -11.72 12.92 9.65
CA GLN A 266 -11.04 11.64 9.43
C GLN A 266 -9.80 11.76 8.53
N LEU A 267 -9.63 12.89 7.84
CA LEU A 267 -8.49 13.12 6.96
C LEU A 267 -7.27 13.59 7.76
N LYS A 268 -6.49 12.64 8.28
CA LYS A 268 -5.23 12.93 8.96
C LYS A 268 -4.18 13.41 7.94
N SER A 269 -3.65 14.61 8.14
CA SER A 269 -2.62 15.17 7.25
C SER A 269 -1.24 14.59 7.58
N SER A 270 -0.66 13.83 6.66
CA SER A 270 0.78 13.54 6.74
C SER A 270 1.58 14.78 6.36
N SER A 271 2.32 15.34 7.31
CA SER A 271 3.15 16.55 7.14
C SER A 271 4.29 16.37 6.13
N LEU A 272 4.60 15.12 5.76
CA LEU A 272 5.81 14.76 5.01
C LEU A 272 5.69 14.90 3.50
N GLY A 273 4.48 15.16 2.95
CA GLY A 273 4.28 15.35 1.51
C GLY A 273 4.44 14.08 0.67
N LEU A 274 4.62 12.91 1.30
CA LEU A 274 4.92 11.65 0.63
C LEU A 274 3.73 11.10 -0.20
N PRO A 275 3.99 10.16 -1.13
CA PRO A 275 2.95 9.38 -1.79
C PRO A 275 2.05 8.65 -0.79
N PHE A 276 0.84 8.30 -1.24
CA PHE A 276 -0.20 7.67 -0.39
C PHE A 276 0.29 6.36 0.24
N GLU A 277 1.09 5.59 -0.50
CA GLU A 277 1.61 4.30 -0.05
C GLU A 277 2.58 4.39 1.14
N TYR A 278 3.09 5.58 1.47
CA TYR A 278 3.95 5.80 2.64
C TYR A 278 3.18 6.26 3.89
N ALA A 279 1.88 6.55 3.75
CA ALA A 279 1.06 6.95 4.88
C ALA A 279 0.83 5.74 5.81
N THR A 280 0.67 6.00 7.11
CA THR A 280 0.34 4.99 8.12
C THR A 280 -1.00 4.30 7.81
N PRO A 281 -1.28 3.11 8.37
CA PRO A 281 -2.57 2.44 8.22
C PRO A 281 -3.76 3.35 8.58
N ALA A 282 -3.66 4.13 9.66
CA ALA A 282 -4.71 5.06 10.09
C ALA A 282 -4.93 6.22 9.10
N GLU A 283 -3.85 6.84 8.61
CA GLU A 283 -3.94 7.91 7.60
C GLU A 283 -4.52 7.39 6.28
N ARG A 284 -4.14 6.17 5.85
CA ARG A 284 -4.71 5.54 4.66
C ARG A 284 -6.18 5.22 4.86
N ALA A 285 -6.57 4.71 6.03
CA ALA A 285 -7.97 4.37 6.33
C ALA A 285 -8.88 5.59 6.20
N GLY A 286 -8.49 6.74 6.77
CA GLY A 286 -9.24 7.99 6.61
C GLY A 286 -9.41 8.40 5.13
N LEU A 287 -8.31 8.40 4.37
CA LEU A 287 -8.36 8.73 2.94
C LEU A 287 -9.20 7.75 2.11
N LEU A 288 -9.08 6.46 2.35
CA LEU A 288 -9.84 5.42 1.64
C LEU A 288 -11.32 5.48 1.98
N GLY A 289 -11.64 5.67 3.26
CA GLY A 289 -13.02 5.78 3.72
C GLY A 289 -13.74 6.98 3.13
N GLN A 290 -13.07 8.13 3.04
CA GLN A 290 -13.65 9.32 2.41
C GLN A 290 -13.65 9.24 0.88
N ALA A 291 -12.67 8.56 0.27
CA ALA A 291 -12.71 8.26 -1.16
C ALA A 291 -13.90 7.36 -1.52
N TRP A 292 -14.20 6.39 -0.65
CA TRP A 292 -15.37 5.52 -0.80
C TRP A 292 -16.68 6.28 -0.77
N VAL A 293 -16.84 7.26 0.15
CA VAL A 293 -18.03 8.13 0.19
C VAL A 293 -18.24 8.83 -1.16
N ILE A 294 -17.17 9.39 -1.73
CA ILE A 294 -17.24 10.05 -3.05
C ILE A 294 -17.62 9.05 -4.15
N MET A 295 -16.96 7.88 -4.18
CA MET A 295 -17.17 6.89 -5.23
C MET A 295 -18.56 6.23 -5.17
N GLN A 296 -19.12 6.06 -3.97
CA GLN A 296 -20.47 5.51 -3.80
C GLN A 296 -21.57 6.48 -4.23
N ALA A 297 -21.30 7.79 -4.23
CA ALA A 297 -22.24 8.78 -4.77
C ALA A 297 -22.38 8.69 -6.30
N GLY A 298 -21.40 8.07 -6.96
CA GLY A 298 -21.38 7.90 -8.42
C GLY A 298 -20.81 9.10 -9.17
N PRO A 299 -20.48 8.92 -10.47
CA PRO A 299 -19.93 9.97 -11.30
C PRO A 299 -20.93 11.10 -11.54
N GLU A 300 -22.23 10.82 -11.64
CA GLU A 300 -23.27 11.83 -11.91
C GLU A 300 -23.35 12.86 -10.77
N ARG A 301 -23.39 12.38 -9.52
CA ARG A 301 -23.43 13.27 -8.35
C ARG A 301 -22.15 14.06 -8.19
N PHE A 302 -21.00 13.46 -8.51
CA PHE A 302 -19.73 14.18 -8.54
C PHE A 302 -19.78 15.33 -9.55
N LEU A 303 -20.24 15.06 -10.78
CA LEU A 303 -20.27 16.04 -11.87
C LEU A 303 -21.18 17.23 -11.54
N GLU A 304 -22.37 16.96 -11.03
CA GLU A 304 -23.34 17.96 -10.57
C GLU A 304 -22.70 18.88 -9.51
N LEU A 305 -22.25 18.31 -8.40
CA LEU A 305 -21.73 19.10 -7.27
C LEU A 305 -20.42 19.82 -7.61
N ALA A 306 -19.53 19.20 -8.41
CA ALA A 306 -18.29 19.85 -8.84
C ALA A 306 -18.57 21.05 -9.75
N GLY A 307 -19.61 20.97 -10.59
CA GLY A 307 -20.07 22.09 -11.43
C GLY A 307 -20.69 23.21 -10.61
N GLU A 308 -21.62 22.88 -9.70
CA GLU A 308 -22.31 23.86 -8.84
C GLU A 308 -21.36 24.69 -7.98
N VAL A 309 -20.36 24.03 -7.38
CA VAL A 309 -19.37 24.71 -6.53
C VAL A 309 -18.22 25.31 -7.33
N GLU A 310 -18.17 25.12 -8.65
CA GLU A 310 -17.07 25.54 -9.52
C GLU A 310 -15.71 25.01 -9.05
N LEU A 311 -15.61 23.70 -8.83
CA LEU A 311 -14.44 23.08 -8.24
C LEU A 311 -13.18 23.31 -9.12
N PRO A 312 -12.09 23.87 -8.59
CA PRO A 312 -10.89 24.16 -9.39
C PRO A 312 -10.19 22.89 -9.87
N VAL A 313 -9.81 22.86 -11.15
CA VAL A 313 -9.05 21.73 -11.73
C VAL A 313 -7.71 21.47 -11.04
N THR A 314 -7.13 22.48 -10.39
CA THR A 314 -5.87 22.37 -9.63
C THR A 314 -5.96 21.45 -8.42
N MET A 315 -7.17 21.22 -7.90
CA MET A 315 -7.41 20.28 -6.80
C MET A 315 -7.40 18.83 -7.29
N PHE A 316 -7.64 18.60 -8.58
CA PHE A 316 -7.72 17.30 -9.19
C PHE A 316 -6.39 16.94 -9.88
N PRO A 317 -5.88 15.71 -9.73
CA PRO A 317 -4.62 15.30 -10.37
C PRO A 317 -4.83 15.07 -11.88
N ALA A 318 -4.87 16.13 -12.68
CA ALA A 318 -5.14 16.05 -14.12
C ALA A 318 -4.05 15.29 -14.92
N ARG A 319 -2.86 15.10 -14.35
CA ARG A 319 -1.75 14.38 -14.99
C ARG A 319 -1.89 12.88 -14.78
N GLY A 320 -1.93 12.10 -15.87
CA GLY A 320 -2.02 10.63 -15.81
C GLY A 320 -3.43 10.07 -15.94
N ILE A 321 -4.42 10.91 -16.27
CA ILE A 321 -5.81 10.52 -16.58
C ILE A 321 -5.93 9.88 -17.98
N GLY A 322 -4.85 9.88 -18.77
CA GLY A 322 -4.83 9.40 -20.14
C GLY A 322 -5.40 7.98 -20.26
N GLY A 323 -6.52 7.86 -20.98
CA GLY A 323 -7.14 6.59 -21.33
C GLY A 323 -8.48 6.26 -20.66
N SER A 324 -8.89 6.97 -19.59
CA SER A 324 -10.17 6.70 -18.91
C SER A 324 -11.25 7.71 -19.29
N PRO A 325 -12.32 7.32 -20.03
CA PRO A 325 -13.39 8.24 -20.44
C PRO A 325 -14.11 8.89 -19.25
N ILE A 326 -14.34 8.12 -18.19
CA ILE A 326 -15.04 8.62 -17.00
C ILE A 326 -14.22 9.70 -16.26
N LEU A 327 -12.90 9.51 -16.13
CA LEU A 327 -12.04 10.52 -15.54
C LEU A 327 -11.92 11.76 -16.43
N ALA A 328 -11.94 11.60 -17.75
CA ALA A 328 -11.96 12.73 -18.68
C ALA A 328 -13.27 13.55 -18.53
N GLN A 329 -14.40 12.88 -18.36
CA GLN A 329 -15.69 13.53 -18.08
C GLN A 329 -15.67 14.25 -16.73
N MET A 330 -15.13 13.63 -15.68
CA MET A 330 -15.01 14.28 -14.37
C MET A 330 -14.14 15.54 -14.42
N VAL A 331 -13.10 15.57 -15.26
CA VAL A 331 -12.25 16.76 -15.45
C VAL A 331 -12.94 17.85 -16.26
N SER A 332 -13.84 17.52 -17.17
CA SER A 332 -14.45 18.49 -18.09
C SER A 332 -15.35 19.51 -17.37
N VAL A 333 -15.93 19.13 -16.22
CA VAL A 333 -16.77 20.02 -15.40
C VAL A 333 -15.96 20.92 -14.45
N LEU A 334 -14.65 20.64 -14.28
CA LEU A 334 -13.79 21.40 -13.36
C LEU A 334 -13.38 22.74 -13.96
N VAL A 335 -13.33 23.77 -13.13
CA VAL A 335 -13.03 25.13 -13.57
C VAL A 335 -11.53 25.34 -13.74
N LYS A 336 -11.14 25.81 -14.94
CA LYS A 336 -9.80 26.30 -15.22
C LYS A 336 -9.74 27.79 -14.91
N HIS A 337 -9.16 28.15 -13.77
CA HIS A 337 -8.78 29.55 -13.56
C HIS A 337 -7.55 29.87 -14.41
N THR A 338 -7.63 30.91 -15.23
CA THR A 338 -6.44 31.58 -15.77
C THR A 338 -5.59 32.01 -14.58
N ARG A 339 -4.29 31.70 -14.60
CA ARG A 339 -3.38 32.22 -13.58
C ARG A 339 -3.48 33.75 -13.64
N HIS A 340 -4.09 34.37 -12.65
CA HIS A 340 -3.88 35.78 -12.42
C HIS A 340 -2.39 35.95 -12.13
N THR A 341 -1.67 36.59 -13.07
CA THR A 341 -0.40 37.25 -12.77
C THR A 341 -0.72 38.37 -11.79
N SER A 342 -0.82 38.05 -10.50
CA SER A 342 -0.92 39.07 -9.47
C SER A 342 0.43 39.77 -9.38
N GLY A 343 0.57 40.88 -10.11
CA GLY A 343 1.64 41.86 -9.94
C GLY A 343 1.47 42.64 -8.64
N ARG A 344 1.38 41.94 -7.50
CA ARG A 344 1.52 42.55 -6.17
C ARG A 344 2.73 41.91 -5.49
N PRO A 345 3.71 42.69 -5.02
CA PRO A 345 4.80 42.13 -4.23
C PRO A 345 4.17 41.47 -3.01
N SER A 346 4.40 40.17 -2.85
CA SER A 346 3.93 39.44 -1.68
C SER A 346 4.53 40.10 -0.45
N LEU A 347 3.70 40.72 0.39
CA LEU A 347 4.03 40.92 1.79
C LEU A 347 4.49 39.55 2.30
N LYS A 348 5.73 39.45 2.76
CA LYS A 348 6.34 38.21 3.24
C LYS A 348 5.50 37.73 4.44
N GLN A 349 4.49 36.91 4.19
CA GLN A 349 3.84 36.14 5.24
C GLN A 349 4.93 35.25 5.84
N THR A 350 5.23 35.47 7.11
CA THR A 350 6.05 34.58 7.92
C THR A 350 5.35 33.22 7.94
N ARG A 351 6.00 32.21 7.36
CA ARG A 351 5.49 30.85 7.38
C ARG A 351 5.51 30.32 8.80
N GLU A 352 4.46 29.62 9.19
CA GLU A 352 4.36 29.02 10.52
C GLU A 352 5.52 28.04 10.75
N PRO A 353 6.07 27.93 11.97
CA PRO A 353 7.22 27.06 12.27
C PRO A 353 7.07 25.60 11.77
N PRO A 354 5.89 24.95 11.86
CA PRO A 354 5.69 23.62 11.29
C PRO A 354 5.85 23.57 9.77
N GLU A 355 5.45 24.62 9.05
CA GLU A 355 5.59 24.69 7.60
C GLU A 355 7.04 24.85 7.17
N VAL A 356 7.80 25.69 7.86
CA VAL A 356 9.25 25.85 7.65
C VAL A 356 9.96 24.51 7.89
N TRP A 357 9.61 23.82 8.97
CA TRP A 357 10.17 22.50 9.30
C TRP A 357 9.85 21.44 8.23
N ARG A 358 8.61 21.46 7.68
CA ARG A 358 8.22 20.58 6.55
C ARG A 358 9.04 20.86 5.29
N MET A 359 9.34 22.13 5.01
CA MET A 359 10.15 22.52 3.86
C MET A 359 11.60 22.07 4.04
N TRP A 360 12.15 22.26 5.23
CA TRP A 360 13.50 21.81 5.59
C TRP A 360 13.66 20.30 5.42
N ASN A 361 12.74 19.49 5.95
CA ASN A 361 12.77 18.04 5.80
C ASN A 361 12.58 17.59 4.34
N ARG A 362 11.83 18.34 3.52
CA ARG A 362 11.74 18.08 2.08
C ARG A 362 13.07 18.36 1.37
N LEU A 363 13.73 19.45 1.73
CA LEU A 363 15.04 19.82 1.19
C LEU A 363 16.10 18.79 1.56
N GLN A 364 16.20 18.41 2.84
CA GLN A 364 17.15 17.39 3.32
C GLN A 364 16.99 16.04 2.61
N ARG A 365 15.74 15.62 2.35
CA ARG A 365 15.48 14.38 1.59
C ARG A 365 15.91 14.51 0.13
N ARG A 366 15.74 15.69 -0.47
CA ARG A 366 16.14 15.96 -1.86
C ARG A 366 17.67 16.02 -2.00
N THR A 367 18.37 16.63 -1.04
CA THR A 367 19.84 16.68 -1.02
C THR A 367 20.43 15.29 -0.81
N HIS A 368 19.92 14.52 0.16
CA HIS A 368 20.35 13.12 0.35
C HIS A 368 20.08 12.22 -0.86
N ARG A 369 18.92 12.35 -1.51
CA ARG A 369 18.60 11.57 -2.73
C ARG A 369 19.56 11.87 -3.88
N ASN A 370 20.07 13.10 -3.96
CA ASN A 370 20.96 13.54 -5.01
C ASN A 370 22.45 13.40 -4.67
N GLY A 371 22.80 12.76 -3.54
CA GLY A 371 24.19 12.62 -3.10
C GLY A 371 24.87 13.95 -2.74
N ILE A 372 24.08 15.00 -2.53
CA ILE A 372 24.58 16.29 -2.04
C ILE A 372 24.61 16.14 -0.51
N SER A 373 25.70 15.58 0.00
CA SER A 373 26.00 15.45 1.43
C SER A 373 27.31 16.15 1.72
#